data_AF-A0A0G3EIK6-F1
#
_entry.id   AF-A0A0G3EIK6-F1
#
_cell.length_a   1.000
_cell.length_b   1.000
_cell.length_c   1.000
_cell.angle_alpha   90.00
_cell.angle_beta   90.00
_cell.angle_gamma   90.00
#
_symmetry.space_group_name_H-M   'P 1'
#
loop_
_entity.id
_entity.type
_entity.pdbx_description
1 polymer ?
#
loop_
_entity_poly.entity_id
_entity_poly.type
_entity_poly.pdbx_seq_one_letter_code
_entity_poly.pdbx_strand_id
1 'polypeptide(L)'
;MRIYVIIPAVLAVLCGGAAAATILDETFEPAGGMTNGPVHGQGGWIATNSGIAEVQSTVSAGGSQALRIEDSSAAHALSSAGSTLWLRFHARIDTLPADHAGVTDANTSAAFFVDTNRCLVVYSNTTPLKLDARMPLGEWTRFDLFCDYEDLIWNLSMNGTNIAAGLPLYSSHRHVDALRVGSENGGSLYVDNINVSDRQRAPADAPDRDGDGLPDWWEQKFSGGVTNCNPGALSSNGGLTFRQAFIAGVRPDRRQPFHTRPPGGNRRGLCWDEIPGRRYDVYWAQNLTDSFVLLSNDVPGGVFIDTARQEHSSGYYKLKARVDSR
;
A
#
# COMPACT_ATOMS: atom_id res chain seq x y z
N MET A 1 -10.31 9.97 -9.05
CA MET A 1 -9.63 10.06 -7.75
C MET A 1 -8.14 9.72 -7.91
N ARG A 2 -7.22 10.53 -7.37
CA ARG A 2 -5.78 10.38 -7.66
C ARG A 2 -4.89 10.47 -6.43
N ILE A 3 -3.77 9.73 -6.45
CA ILE A 3 -2.63 9.95 -5.55
C ILE A 3 -1.59 10.81 -6.25
N TYR A 4 -1.14 11.83 -5.55
CA TYR A 4 -0.22 12.83 -6.02
C TYR A 4 1.09 12.75 -5.26
N VAL A 5 2.14 12.34 -5.98
CA VAL A 5 3.52 12.60 -5.58
C VAL A 5 3.94 13.80 -6.42
N ILE A 6 3.64 14.99 -5.92
CA ILE A 6 3.95 16.21 -6.64
C ILE A 6 5.34 16.64 -6.22
N ILE A 7 6.23 16.84 -7.16
CA ILE A 7 7.07 18.04 -7.16
C ILE A 7 6.39 18.85 -8.31
N PRO A 8 6.11 20.17 -8.19
CA PRO A 8 4.90 20.85 -8.76
C PRO A 8 4.40 20.44 -10.19
N ALA A 9 3.12 20.47 -10.61
CA ALA A 9 1.80 20.52 -9.93
C ALA A 9 0.58 20.06 -10.82
N VAL A 10 0.35 20.54 -12.07
CA VAL A 10 -1.02 20.58 -12.73
C VAL A 10 -1.09 19.92 -14.14
N LEU A 11 -2.18 19.30 -14.70
CA LEU A 11 -3.33 18.49 -14.19
C LEU A 11 -4.11 17.71 -15.32
N ALA A 12 -4.75 16.56 -14.98
CA ALA A 12 -5.92 15.85 -15.60
C ALA A 12 -5.80 14.90 -16.83
N VAL A 13 -6.56 13.77 -16.78
CA VAL A 13 -7.32 13.14 -17.91
C VAL A 13 -8.34 12.04 -17.46
N LEU A 14 -9.20 11.65 -18.42
CA LEU A 14 -10.52 10.99 -18.49
C LEU A 14 -10.79 9.63 -17.80
N CYS A 15 -12.09 9.34 -17.64
CA CYS A 15 -12.67 8.06 -17.21
C CYS A 15 -12.85 7.07 -18.38
N GLY A 16 -12.55 5.78 -18.15
CA GLY A 16 -12.84 4.66 -19.07
C GLY A 16 -13.36 3.44 -18.30
N GLY A 17 -14.19 2.62 -18.94
CA GLY A 17 -14.95 1.54 -18.28
C GLY A 17 -14.10 0.45 -17.60
N ALA A 18 -14.67 -0.16 -16.56
CA ALA A 18 -13.95 -1.04 -15.64
C ALA A 18 -13.44 -2.35 -16.25
N ALA A 19 -12.17 -2.65 -15.94
CA ALA A 19 -11.64 -4.01 -15.81
C ALA A 19 -10.82 -4.09 -14.51
N ALA A 20 -11.11 -5.08 -13.67
CA ALA A 20 -10.33 -5.38 -12.47
C ALA A 20 -9.20 -6.38 -12.83
N ALA A 21 -7.97 -6.28 -12.31
CA ALA A 21 -7.38 -5.19 -11.54
C ALA A 21 -5.96 -4.97 -12.07
N THR A 22 -5.59 -3.71 -12.35
CA THR A 22 -4.20 -3.36 -12.67
C THR A 22 -3.62 -2.61 -11.49
N ILE A 23 -3.15 -3.41 -10.54
CA ILE A 23 -2.21 -2.99 -9.53
C ILE A 23 -0.86 -2.80 -10.23
N LEU A 24 -0.20 -1.65 -10.03
CA LEU A 24 1.02 -1.26 -10.75
C LEU A 24 2.29 -1.77 -10.04
N ASP A 25 3.16 -2.44 -10.78
CA ASP A 25 4.54 -2.76 -10.37
C ASP A 25 5.47 -2.38 -11.52
N GLU A 26 6.18 -1.26 -11.39
CA GLU A 26 6.93 -0.58 -12.44
C GLU A 26 8.34 -0.26 -11.97
N THR A 27 9.33 -0.82 -12.66
CA THR A 27 10.77 -0.59 -12.42
C THR A 27 11.43 0.16 -13.57
N PHE A 28 10.66 0.57 -14.59
CA PHE A 28 11.12 1.22 -15.81
C PHE A 28 12.16 0.42 -16.63
N GLU A 29 12.37 -0.86 -16.33
CA GLU A 29 13.38 -1.72 -16.94
C GLU A 29 12.97 -2.30 -18.31
N PRO A 30 13.92 -2.72 -19.16
CA PRO A 30 13.61 -3.36 -20.44
C PRO A 30 12.87 -4.69 -20.29
N ALA A 31 13.01 -5.37 -19.15
CA ALA A 31 12.26 -6.57 -18.82
C ALA A 31 10.75 -6.31 -18.63
N GLY A 32 10.36 -5.08 -18.26
CA GLY A 32 8.97 -4.62 -18.23
C GLY A 32 8.45 -4.12 -19.59
N GLY A 33 9.28 -4.16 -20.64
CA GLY A 33 8.96 -3.62 -21.97
C GLY A 33 9.25 -2.13 -22.14
N MET A 34 9.96 -1.52 -21.21
CA MET A 34 10.29 -0.09 -21.24
C MET A 34 11.58 0.18 -22.03
N THR A 35 11.69 1.37 -22.63
CA THR A 35 12.80 1.75 -23.52
C THR A 35 13.17 3.22 -23.31
N ASN A 36 14.47 3.54 -23.41
CA ASN A 36 14.95 4.91 -23.25
C ASN A 36 14.25 5.86 -24.25
N GLY A 37 13.71 6.97 -23.74
CA GLY A 37 12.92 7.93 -24.51
C GLY A 37 11.58 8.28 -23.83
N PRO A 38 10.69 9.04 -24.51
CA PRO A 38 9.45 9.53 -23.92
C PRO A 38 8.60 8.42 -23.31
N VAL A 39 8.14 8.61 -22.07
CA VAL A 39 7.35 7.59 -21.34
C VAL A 39 5.90 7.49 -21.86
N HIS A 40 5.42 8.51 -22.57
CA HIS A 40 4.05 8.55 -23.10
C HIS A 40 3.78 7.37 -24.05
N GLY A 41 2.80 6.54 -23.69
CA GLY A 41 2.42 5.32 -24.43
C GLY A 41 3.24 4.08 -24.09
N GLN A 42 4.34 4.20 -23.33
CA GLN A 42 5.06 3.06 -22.77
C GLN A 42 4.38 2.60 -21.48
N GLY A 43 4.22 1.30 -21.28
CA GLY A 43 3.72 0.73 -20.00
C GLY A 43 2.34 1.23 -19.54
N GLY A 44 1.53 1.89 -20.37
CA GLY A 44 0.27 2.53 -19.96
C GLY A 44 0.41 3.95 -19.38
N TRP A 45 1.63 4.50 -19.36
CA TRP A 45 1.90 5.85 -18.90
C TRP A 45 1.45 6.93 -19.89
N ILE A 46 0.92 8.02 -19.35
CA ILE A 46 0.52 9.21 -20.08
C ILE A 46 1.35 10.38 -19.55
N ALA A 47 2.29 10.88 -20.37
CA ALA A 47 2.93 12.16 -20.09
C ALA A 47 1.98 13.32 -20.40
N THR A 48 2.02 14.39 -19.60
CA THR A 48 1.29 15.65 -19.81
C THR A 48 2.25 16.84 -19.73
N ASN A 49 1.89 17.93 -20.41
CA ASN A 49 2.70 19.14 -20.61
C ASN A 49 3.83 18.91 -21.64
N SER A 50 4.52 20.00 -22.02
CA SER A 50 5.54 20.00 -23.08
C SER A 50 6.98 19.81 -22.59
N GLY A 51 7.20 19.63 -21.29
CA GLY A 51 8.50 19.29 -20.73
C GLY A 51 8.88 17.82 -20.93
N ILE A 52 9.98 17.41 -20.30
CA ILE A 52 10.54 16.06 -20.42
C ILE A 52 9.83 15.11 -19.45
N ALA A 53 9.33 13.99 -19.95
CA ALA A 53 8.95 12.82 -19.17
C ALA A 53 9.42 11.58 -19.93
N GLU A 54 10.58 11.03 -19.54
CA GLU A 54 11.29 10.01 -20.30
C GLU A 54 11.86 8.90 -19.40
N VAL A 55 11.88 7.67 -19.92
CA VAL A 55 12.72 6.62 -19.36
C VAL A 55 14.16 6.91 -19.79
N GLN A 56 15.10 6.84 -18.85
CA GLN A 56 16.52 7.06 -19.10
C GLN A 56 17.38 6.11 -18.26
N SER A 57 18.66 5.96 -18.63
CA SER A 57 19.60 5.01 -18.04
C SER A 57 20.87 5.65 -17.49
N THR A 58 20.83 6.92 -17.10
CA THR A 58 21.95 7.64 -16.46
C THR A 58 21.82 7.69 -14.94
N VAL A 59 20.59 7.66 -14.42
CA VAL A 59 20.27 7.66 -12.99
C VAL A 59 19.13 6.67 -12.73
N SER A 60 19.35 5.63 -11.93
CA SER A 60 18.31 4.68 -11.49
C SER A 60 18.48 4.32 -10.01
N ALA A 61 17.42 3.81 -9.36
CA ALA A 61 17.45 3.35 -7.96
C ALA A 61 17.63 1.83 -7.89
N GLY A 62 16.99 1.10 -8.81
CA GLY A 62 17.25 -0.29 -9.14
C GLY A 62 17.79 -0.43 -10.56
N GLY A 63 18.09 -1.67 -10.96
CA GLY A 63 18.34 -2.06 -12.35
C GLY A 63 19.27 -1.14 -13.16
N SER A 64 18.77 -0.65 -14.29
CA SER A 64 19.46 0.10 -15.33
C SER A 64 18.71 1.35 -15.82
N GLN A 65 17.42 1.53 -15.47
CA GLN A 65 16.57 2.59 -15.98
C GLN A 65 15.72 3.24 -14.87
N ALA A 66 15.29 4.48 -15.09
CA ALA A 66 14.26 5.14 -14.28
C ALA A 66 13.56 6.25 -15.07
N LEU A 67 12.38 6.66 -14.61
CA LEU A 67 11.64 7.79 -15.16
C LEU A 67 12.25 9.13 -14.69
N ARG A 68 12.63 9.99 -15.63
CA ARG A 68 13.04 11.39 -15.42
C ARG A 68 11.89 12.33 -15.83
N ILE A 69 11.63 13.35 -15.02
CA ILE A 69 10.58 14.35 -15.22
C ILE A 69 11.13 15.76 -14.98
N GLU A 70 10.98 16.65 -15.97
CA GLU A 70 11.33 18.07 -15.91
C GLU A 70 10.24 18.90 -16.62
N ASP A 71 9.63 19.87 -15.91
CA ASP A 71 8.54 20.72 -16.43
C ASP A 71 7.37 19.94 -17.08
N SER A 72 7.05 18.78 -16.50
CA SER A 72 6.18 17.75 -17.05
C SER A 72 5.54 16.91 -15.96
N SER A 73 4.67 15.98 -16.34
CA SER A 73 4.18 14.95 -15.43
C SER A 73 3.93 13.64 -16.15
N ALA A 74 4.00 12.52 -15.43
CA ALA A 74 3.53 11.23 -15.91
C ALA A 74 2.41 10.71 -15.00
N ALA A 75 1.36 10.19 -15.61
CA ALA A 75 0.25 9.55 -14.92
C ALA A 75 0.02 8.13 -15.43
N HIS A 76 -0.38 7.23 -14.54
CA HIS A 76 -0.77 5.87 -14.88
C HIS A 76 -2.15 5.60 -14.26
N ALA A 77 -3.07 5.03 -15.06
CA ALA A 77 -4.41 4.67 -14.58
C ALA A 77 -4.31 3.50 -13.58
N LEU A 78 -5.11 3.54 -12.51
CA LEU A 78 -5.15 2.49 -11.48
C LEU A 78 -6.57 1.95 -11.35
N SER A 79 -6.68 0.72 -10.89
CA SER A 79 -7.95 0.17 -10.40
C SER A 79 -7.70 -0.65 -9.13
N SER A 80 -8.31 -0.21 -8.02
CA SER A 80 -8.29 -0.92 -6.73
C SER A 80 -9.66 -1.51 -6.41
N ALA A 81 -9.72 -2.79 -6.02
CA ALA A 81 -10.93 -3.39 -5.48
C ALA A 81 -11.02 -3.23 -3.94
N GLY A 82 -9.88 -3.08 -3.27
CA GLY A 82 -9.79 -2.86 -1.83
C GLY A 82 -10.19 -1.46 -1.36
N SER A 83 -10.64 -1.37 -0.10
CA SER A 83 -10.80 -0.10 0.63
C SER A 83 -9.49 0.46 1.19
N THR A 84 -8.35 -0.19 0.93
CA THR A 84 -7.02 0.27 1.32
C THR A 84 -6.11 0.30 0.12
N LEU A 85 -5.15 1.23 0.11
CA LEU A 85 -4.09 1.26 -0.90
C LEU A 85 -2.73 1.56 -0.30
N TRP A 86 -1.75 0.80 -0.76
CA TRP A 86 -0.32 0.99 -0.54
C TRP A 86 0.31 1.53 -1.82
N LEU A 87 1.23 2.47 -1.67
CA LEU A 87 2.14 2.89 -2.73
C LEU A 87 3.56 2.95 -2.14
N ARG A 88 4.51 2.29 -2.79
CA ARG A 88 5.94 2.44 -2.55
C ARG A 88 6.59 2.95 -3.83
N PHE A 89 7.57 3.82 -3.71
CA PHE A 89 8.45 4.21 -4.82
C PHE A 89 9.74 4.79 -4.26
N HIS A 90 10.76 4.89 -5.11
CA HIS A 90 11.93 5.70 -4.87
C HIS A 90 11.81 6.99 -5.70
N ALA A 91 12.18 8.11 -5.09
CA ALA A 91 12.32 9.38 -5.79
C ALA A 91 13.66 10.02 -5.47
N ARG A 92 14.19 10.78 -6.43
CA ARG A 92 15.41 11.57 -6.29
C ARG A 92 15.22 12.93 -6.95
N ILE A 93 15.73 13.98 -6.32
CA ILE A 93 15.81 15.32 -6.90
C ILE A 93 17.27 15.78 -6.96
N ASP A 94 17.66 16.33 -8.10
CA ASP A 94 19.02 16.86 -8.30
C ASP A 94 19.06 18.39 -8.21
N THR A 95 17.93 19.06 -8.47
CA THR A 95 17.74 20.51 -8.33
C THR A 95 16.64 20.81 -7.31
N LEU A 96 16.73 21.98 -6.67
CA LEU A 96 15.65 22.47 -5.81
C LEU A 96 14.46 22.92 -6.67
N PRO A 97 13.21 22.66 -6.25
CA PRO A 97 12.04 23.28 -6.84
C PRO A 97 12.15 24.81 -6.72
N ALA A 98 11.82 25.54 -7.80
CA ALA A 98 11.87 27.00 -7.77
C ALA A 98 10.63 27.65 -7.12
N ASP A 99 9.51 26.93 -6.98
CA ASP A 99 8.28 27.41 -6.34
C ASP A 99 7.55 26.28 -5.58
N HIS A 100 6.54 26.64 -4.79
CA HIS A 100 5.69 25.73 -4.02
C HIS A 100 4.55 25.16 -4.87
N ALA A 101 4.24 23.87 -4.70
CA ALA A 101 3.17 23.23 -5.43
C ALA A 101 1.76 23.49 -4.85
N GLY A 102 0.87 24.00 -5.69
CA GLY A 102 -0.57 23.99 -5.42
C GLY A 102 -1.23 22.69 -5.88
N VAL A 103 -1.94 22.00 -5.00
CA VAL A 103 -2.89 20.96 -5.41
C VAL A 103 -4.21 21.63 -5.80
N THR A 104 -4.59 21.53 -7.07
CA THR A 104 -5.80 22.18 -7.61
C THR A 104 -6.92 21.21 -7.98
N ASP A 105 -6.66 19.90 -7.96
CA ASP A 105 -7.66 18.88 -8.28
C ASP A 105 -8.53 18.52 -7.07
N ALA A 106 -9.82 18.82 -7.15
CA ALA A 106 -10.81 18.39 -6.17
C ALA A 106 -10.92 16.85 -6.04
N ASN A 107 -10.40 16.08 -7.01
CA ASN A 107 -10.40 14.62 -7.02
C ASN A 107 -9.11 14.01 -6.44
N THR A 108 -8.28 14.79 -5.77
CA THR A 108 -7.10 14.32 -5.02
C THR A 108 -7.53 13.55 -3.77
N SER A 109 -6.78 12.51 -3.40
CA SER A 109 -6.97 11.79 -2.13
C SER A 109 -5.82 11.96 -1.17
N ALA A 110 -4.60 11.73 -1.64
CA ALA A 110 -3.39 12.02 -0.89
C ALA A 110 -2.47 12.81 -1.80
N ALA A 111 -1.84 13.85 -1.25
CA ALA A 111 -0.87 14.66 -1.94
C ALA A 111 0.24 15.08 -1.00
N PHE A 112 1.47 15.03 -1.50
CA PHE A 112 2.59 15.71 -0.86
C PHE A 112 3.56 16.25 -1.90
N PHE A 113 4.39 17.20 -1.47
CA PHE A 113 5.47 17.75 -2.27
C PHE A 113 6.71 18.13 -1.49
N VAL A 114 7.82 18.28 -2.21
CA VAL A 114 9.07 18.85 -1.68
C VAL A 114 9.05 20.35 -1.95
N ASP A 115 9.28 21.16 -0.92
CA ASP A 115 9.33 22.61 -1.07
C ASP A 115 10.73 23.15 -1.44
N THR A 116 10.80 24.46 -1.69
CA THR A 116 12.03 25.21 -1.98
C THR A 116 13.15 25.06 -0.92
N ASN A 117 12.82 24.59 0.29
CA ASN A 117 13.74 24.35 1.41
C ASN A 117 14.03 22.85 1.63
N ARG A 118 13.58 21.99 0.71
CA ARG A 118 13.59 20.52 0.77
C ARG A 118 12.67 19.90 1.81
N CYS A 119 11.86 20.69 2.51
CA CYS A 119 10.90 20.15 3.48
C CYS A 119 9.74 19.49 2.73
N LEU A 120 9.24 18.39 3.27
CA LEU A 120 8.02 17.77 2.77
C LEU A 120 6.80 18.56 3.24
N VAL A 121 5.87 18.80 2.33
CA VAL A 121 4.57 19.43 2.59
C VAL A 121 3.49 18.44 2.18
N VAL A 122 2.71 17.98 3.14
CA VAL A 122 1.61 17.01 2.98
C VAL A 122 0.27 17.73 3.02
N TYR A 123 -0.76 17.22 2.34
CA TYR A 123 -2.10 17.78 2.43
C TYR A 123 -2.97 17.04 3.45
N SER A 124 -3.42 17.76 4.48
CA SER A 124 -4.39 17.31 5.47
C SER A 124 -5.75 17.90 5.10
N ASN A 125 -6.66 17.09 4.56
CA ASN A 125 -7.77 17.60 3.73
C ASN A 125 -7.20 18.55 2.64
N THR A 126 -7.77 19.73 2.42
CA THR A 126 -7.25 20.73 1.47
C THR A 126 -6.15 21.63 2.05
N THR A 127 -5.71 21.41 3.29
CA THR A 127 -4.75 22.28 3.99
C THR A 127 -3.32 21.74 3.86
N PRO A 128 -2.36 22.48 3.28
CA PRO A 128 -0.96 22.08 3.26
C PRO A 128 -0.34 22.18 4.67
N LEU A 129 0.34 21.12 5.08
CA LEU A 129 1.07 20.99 6.35
C LEU A 129 2.54 20.74 6.03
N LYS A 130 3.41 21.67 6.43
CA LYS A 130 4.86 21.52 6.30
C LYS A 130 5.42 20.64 7.42
N LEU A 131 6.26 19.69 7.07
CA LEU A 131 6.95 18.75 7.95
C LEU A 131 8.42 19.15 8.12
N ASP A 132 9.02 18.76 9.25
CA ASP A 132 10.46 18.91 9.47
C ASP A 132 11.30 17.89 8.66
N ALA A 133 10.66 16.83 8.16
CA ALA A 133 11.27 15.84 7.28
C ALA A 133 11.76 16.51 5.97
N ARG A 134 13.02 16.27 5.60
CA ARG A 134 13.65 16.84 4.40
C ARG A 134 14.12 15.76 3.44
N MET A 135 13.89 16.00 2.14
CA MET A 135 14.43 15.15 1.09
C MET A 135 15.88 15.55 0.77
N PRO A 136 16.86 14.63 0.76
CA PRO A 136 18.22 14.91 0.29
C PRO A 136 18.27 15.23 -1.21
N LEU A 137 19.31 15.95 -1.65
CA LEU A 137 19.59 16.20 -3.06
C LEU A 137 20.59 15.16 -3.58
N GLY A 138 20.44 14.69 -4.80
CA GLY A 138 21.35 13.70 -5.41
C GLY A 138 21.19 12.27 -4.88
N GLU A 139 20.30 12.04 -3.92
CA GLU A 139 20.10 10.75 -3.24
C GLU A 139 18.69 10.20 -3.50
N TRP A 140 18.60 8.88 -3.61
CA TRP A 140 17.32 8.17 -3.70
C TRP A 140 16.67 8.05 -2.33
N THR A 141 15.45 8.56 -2.23
CA THR A 141 14.60 8.51 -1.04
C THR A 141 13.44 7.57 -1.29
N ARG A 142 13.26 6.56 -0.43
CA ARG A 142 12.09 5.68 -0.48
C ARG A 142 10.90 6.35 0.20
N PHE A 143 9.77 6.37 -0.48
CA PHE A 143 8.49 6.76 0.10
C PHE A 143 7.57 5.55 0.21
N ASP A 144 6.87 5.46 1.34
CA ASP A 144 5.77 4.52 1.55
C ASP A 144 4.52 5.33 1.93
N LEU A 145 3.44 5.13 1.17
CA LEU A 145 2.14 5.76 1.39
C LEU A 145 1.10 4.68 1.71
N PHE A 146 0.25 4.95 2.69
CA PHE A 146 -0.93 4.14 2.98
C PHE A 146 -2.16 5.02 2.97
N CYS A 147 -3.18 4.65 2.19
CA CYS A 147 -4.49 5.29 2.19
C CYS A 147 -5.55 4.29 2.70
N ASP A 148 -6.43 4.75 3.58
CA ASP A 148 -7.59 4.04 4.06
C ASP A 148 -8.87 4.77 3.62
N TYR A 149 -9.59 4.14 2.70
CA TYR A 149 -10.80 4.67 2.11
C TYR A 149 -12.08 4.25 2.86
N GLU A 150 -12.01 3.41 3.89
CA GLU A 150 -13.11 3.20 4.85
C GLU A 150 -13.16 4.38 5.83
N ASP A 151 -12.03 4.66 6.47
CA ASP A 151 -11.91 5.66 7.53
C ASP A 151 -11.49 7.07 7.01
N LEU A 152 -11.23 7.21 5.70
CA LEU A 152 -10.84 8.46 5.00
C LEU A 152 -9.55 9.12 5.53
N ILE A 153 -8.53 8.30 5.82
CA ILE A 153 -7.23 8.76 6.32
C ILE A 153 -6.05 8.26 5.45
N TRP A 154 -4.89 8.89 5.59
CA TRP A 154 -3.64 8.42 4.99
C TRP A 154 -2.40 8.69 5.87
N ASN A 155 -1.34 7.94 5.59
CA ASN A 155 -0.03 8.03 6.22
C ASN A 155 1.07 8.18 5.15
N LEU A 156 2.17 8.84 5.51
CA LEU A 156 3.40 8.96 4.72
C LEU A 156 4.61 8.57 5.56
N SER A 157 5.43 7.69 5.00
CA SER A 157 6.74 7.34 5.55
C SER A 157 7.85 7.65 4.55
N MET A 158 9.01 8.07 5.06
CA MET A 158 10.21 8.38 4.30
C MET A 158 11.36 7.52 4.83
N ASN A 159 12.05 6.80 3.95
CA ASN A 159 13.11 5.85 4.28
C ASN A 159 12.74 4.87 5.41
N GLY A 160 11.49 4.38 5.40
CA GLY A 160 10.96 3.46 6.41
C GLY A 160 10.60 4.09 7.76
N THR A 161 10.70 5.41 7.91
CA THR A 161 10.27 6.14 9.10
C THR A 161 8.94 6.84 8.83
N ASN A 162 7.91 6.62 9.64
CA ASN A 162 6.64 7.34 9.51
C ASN A 162 6.80 8.83 9.88
N ILE A 163 6.52 9.73 8.93
CA ILE A 163 6.74 11.19 9.06
C ILE A 163 5.43 11.99 9.10
N ALA A 164 4.31 11.41 8.70
CA ALA A 164 2.98 11.97 8.90
C ALA A 164 1.93 10.85 8.91
N ALA A 165 1.03 10.88 9.89
CA ALA A 165 0.11 9.78 10.12
C ALA A 165 -1.28 10.27 10.53
N GLY A 166 -2.33 9.51 10.18
CA GLY A 166 -3.72 9.84 10.50
C GLY A 166 -4.25 11.10 9.78
N LEU A 167 -3.65 11.50 8.66
CA LEU A 167 -4.08 12.69 7.92
C LEU A 167 -5.41 12.41 7.22
N PRO A 168 -6.43 13.28 7.32
CA PRO A 168 -7.62 13.18 6.47
C PRO A 168 -7.25 13.25 4.99
N LEU A 169 -7.90 12.42 4.17
CA LEU A 169 -7.79 12.50 2.71
C LEU A 169 -8.25 13.88 2.20
N TYR A 170 -7.64 14.34 1.10
CA TYR A 170 -7.97 15.61 0.44
C TYR A 170 -9.41 15.67 -0.08
N SER A 171 -10.02 14.53 -0.39
CA SER A 171 -11.42 14.43 -0.79
C SER A 171 -12.09 13.19 -0.20
N SER A 172 -13.43 13.17 -0.20
CA SER A 172 -14.27 12.10 0.32
C SER A 172 -14.45 10.89 -0.61
N HIS A 173 -13.69 10.83 -1.70
CA HIS A 173 -13.69 9.71 -2.63
C HIS A 173 -13.06 8.44 -1.99
N ARG A 174 -13.43 7.25 -2.50
CA ARG A 174 -13.14 5.96 -1.82
C ARG A 174 -12.48 4.87 -2.69
N HIS A 175 -11.89 5.21 -3.83
CA HIS A 175 -11.30 4.27 -4.80
C HIS A 175 -10.25 4.97 -5.67
N VAL A 176 -9.05 4.43 -5.88
CA VAL A 176 -8.03 5.13 -6.69
C VAL A 176 -8.18 4.84 -8.19
N ASP A 177 -8.10 5.89 -9.01
CA ASP A 177 -8.19 5.82 -10.47
C ASP A 177 -6.87 6.15 -11.18
N ALA A 178 -5.92 6.82 -10.51
CA ALA A 178 -4.59 7.08 -11.07
C ALA A 178 -3.53 7.39 -10.01
N LEU A 179 -2.28 7.05 -10.34
CA LEU A 179 -1.06 7.64 -9.78
C LEU A 179 -0.61 8.79 -10.69
N ARG A 180 -0.11 9.89 -10.11
CA ARG A 180 0.58 10.94 -10.84
C ARG A 180 1.86 11.39 -10.13
N VAL A 181 2.92 11.51 -10.92
CA VAL A 181 4.24 12.04 -10.56
C VAL A 181 4.56 13.22 -11.48
N GLY A 182 5.22 14.26 -10.97
CA GLY A 182 5.44 15.50 -11.73
C GLY A 182 6.65 16.32 -11.28
N SER A 183 7.01 17.30 -12.11
CA SER A 183 7.95 18.37 -11.77
C SER A 183 7.65 19.62 -12.60
N GLU A 184 7.87 20.81 -12.05
CA GLU A 184 7.64 22.12 -12.66
C GLU A 184 8.71 23.11 -12.16
N ASN A 185 8.88 24.19 -12.92
CA ASN A 185 9.74 25.32 -12.61
C ASN A 185 11.22 24.90 -12.51
N GLY A 186 11.69 24.09 -13.47
CA GLY A 186 13.10 23.72 -13.66
C GLY A 186 13.65 22.65 -12.72
N GLY A 187 12.78 21.96 -11.98
CA GLY A 187 13.17 20.82 -11.14
C GLY A 187 13.36 19.53 -11.95
N SER A 188 14.42 18.77 -11.70
CA SER A 188 14.58 17.39 -12.19
C SER A 188 14.14 16.40 -11.11
N LEU A 189 13.01 15.72 -11.32
CA LEU A 189 12.55 14.58 -10.53
C LEU A 189 12.90 13.27 -11.26
N TYR A 190 13.49 12.33 -10.53
CA TYR A 190 13.62 10.93 -10.94
C TYR A 190 12.71 10.06 -10.08
N VAL A 191 12.01 9.09 -10.69
CA VAL A 191 11.12 8.13 -10.02
C VAL A 191 11.42 6.71 -10.49
N ASP A 192 11.44 5.77 -9.56
CA ASP A 192 11.76 4.37 -9.83
C ASP A 192 11.10 3.40 -8.81
N ASN A 193 11.01 2.12 -9.16
CA ASN A 193 10.48 1.01 -8.34
C ASN A 193 9.11 1.33 -7.72
N ILE A 194 8.17 1.76 -8.57
CA ILE A 194 6.81 2.11 -8.20
C ILE A 194 6.00 0.82 -8.01
N ASN A 195 5.66 0.51 -6.77
CA ASN A 195 4.83 -0.63 -6.41
C ASN A 195 3.57 -0.15 -5.68
N VAL A 196 2.45 -0.14 -6.39
CA VAL A 196 1.10 0.04 -5.85
C VAL A 196 0.60 -1.31 -5.34
N SER A 197 -0.29 -1.34 -4.35
CA SER A 197 -0.98 -2.55 -3.89
C SER A 197 -2.29 -2.20 -3.18
N ASP A 198 -3.42 -2.77 -3.59
CA ASP A 198 -4.65 -2.72 -2.78
C ASP A 198 -4.68 -3.82 -1.68
N ARG A 199 -3.70 -4.72 -1.72
CA ARG A 199 -3.42 -5.73 -0.70
C ARG A 199 -2.58 -5.14 0.43
N GLN A 200 -2.94 -5.46 1.67
CA GLN A 200 -2.13 -5.15 2.84
C GLN A 200 -0.70 -5.69 2.67
N ARG A 201 0.31 -4.81 2.79
CA ARG A 201 1.72 -5.24 2.77
C ARG A 201 2.01 -6.21 3.92
N ALA A 202 2.94 -7.14 3.69
CA ALA A 202 3.51 -7.95 4.75
C ALA A 202 4.10 -7.05 5.85
N PRO A 203 3.95 -7.36 7.15
CA PRO A 203 4.54 -6.55 8.22
C PRO A 203 6.06 -6.44 8.10
N ALA A 204 6.72 -7.46 7.53
CA ALA A 204 8.14 -7.44 7.18
C ALA A 204 8.55 -6.23 6.30
N ASP A 205 7.63 -5.65 5.52
CA ASP A 205 7.85 -4.49 4.65
C ASP A 205 7.40 -3.16 5.24
N ALA A 206 6.61 -3.17 6.31
CA ALA A 206 6.04 -1.96 6.88
C ALA A 206 6.96 -1.34 7.95
N PRO A 207 6.92 -0.01 8.14
CA PRO A 207 7.47 0.63 9.34
C PRO A 207 6.88 0.04 10.62
N ASP A 208 7.74 -0.16 11.61
CA ASP A 208 7.48 -0.64 12.97
C ASP A 208 8.56 0.06 13.83
N ARG A 209 8.16 1.16 14.49
CA ARG A 209 9.07 2.15 15.09
C ARG A 209 9.62 1.72 16.44
N ASP A 210 8.84 1.04 17.26
CA ASP A 210 9.29 0.53 18.56
C ASP A 210 9.72 -0.95 18.52
N GLY A 211 9.52 -1.63 17.38
CA GLY A 211 9.95 -3.00 17.16
C GLY A 211 9.04 -4.01 17.84
N ASP A 212 7.82 -3.62 18.24
CA ASP A 212 6.90 -4.51 18.93
C ASP A 212 6.34 -5.60 17.99
N GLY A 213 6.46 -5.49 16.67
CA GLY A 213 5.92 -6.41 15.66
C GLY A 213 4.47 -6.15 15.26
N LEU A 214 3.96 -4.95 15.52
CA LEU A 214 2.83 -4.29 14.89
C LEU A 214 3.35 -3.15 14.01
N PRO A 215 2.83 -2.97 12.79
CA PRO A 215 3.24 -1.83 11.98
C PRO A 215 2.69 -0.48 12.47
N ASP A 216 3.49 0.59 12.36
CA ASP A 216 3.16 1.99 12.71
C ASP A 216 1.74 2.39 12.25
N TRP A 217 1.39 2.04 11.01
CA TRP A 217 0.12 2.43 10.39
C TRP A 217 -1.10 1.77 11.05
N TRP A 218 -0.92 0.55 11.56
CA TRP A 218 -1.98 -0.23 12.20
C TRP A 218 -2.19 0.26 13.63
N GLU A 219 -1.10 0.53 14.35
CA GLU A 219 -1.17 1.20 15.64
C GLU A 219 -1.76 2.61 15.54
N GLN A 220 -1.35 3.41 14.57
CA GLN A 220 -1.92 4.75 14.37
C GLN A 220 -3.43 4.67 14.16
N LYS A 221 -3.89 3.68 13.37
CA LYS A 221 -5.31 3.47 13.06
C LYS A 221 -6.13 3.06 14.29
N PHE A 222 -5.60 2.19 15.15
CA PHE A 222 -6.39 1.57 16.23
C PHE A 222 -6.06 2.02 17.66
N SER A 223 -4.89 2.63 17.86
CA SER A 223 -4.37 3.10 19.14
C SER A 223 -3.99 4.59 19.12
N GLY A 224 -4.16 5.28 17.99
CA GLY A 224 -3.98 6.73 17.88
C GLY A 224 -2.53 7.22 17.86
N GLY A 225 -1.54 6.32 17.81
CA GLY A 225 -0.13 6.66 17.68
C GLY A 225 0.72 5.44 17.33
N VAL A 226 1.88 5.69 16.69
CA VAL A 226 2.82 4.71 16.11
C VAL A 226 3.79 4.04 17.10
N THR A 227 3.46 4.10 18.39
CA THR A 227 4.12 3.40 19.52
C THR A 227 3.15 3.30 20.71
N ASN A 228 1.84 3.38 20.44
CA ASN A 228 0.80 3.52 21.47
C ASN A 228 0.02 2.21 21.65
N CYS A 229 0.32 1.18 20.87
CA CYS A 229 -0.32 -0.11 20.97
C CYS A 229 0.47 -1.07 21.87
N ASN A 230 -0.22 -1.81 22.74
CA ASN A 230 0.40 -2.94 23.43
C ASN A 230 0.01 -4.23 22.70
N PRO A 231 0.95 -4.99 22.12
CA PRO A 231 0.65 -6.14 21.25
C PRO A 231 0.08 -7.33 22.04
N GLY A 232 0.31 -7.35 23.35
CA GLY A 232 -0.22 -8.32 24.31
C GLY A 232 -1.53 -7.89 24.98
N ALA A 233 -1.97 -6.64 24.85
CA ALA A 233 -3.27 -6.21 25.38
C ALA A 233 -4.43 -6.93 24.67
N LEU A 234 -5.54 -7.13 25.37
CA LEU A 234 -6.73 -7.76 24.79
C LEU A 234 -7.49 -6.77 23.88
N SER A 235 -7.87 -7.24 22.70
CA SER A 235 -8.75 -6.55 21.76
C SER A 235 -10.23 -6.82 22.05
N SER A 236 -11.13 -6.08 21.39
CA SER A 236 -12.58 -6.30 21.46
C SER A 236 -13.06 -7.62 20.85
N ASN A 237 -12.17 -8.46 20.30
CA ASN A 237 -12.50 -9.73 19.64
C ASN A 237 -12.55 -10.94 20.59
N GLY A 238 -13.04 -10.74 21.82
CA GLY A 238 -13.39 -11.85 22.72
C GLY A 238 -12.24 -12.76 23.12
N GLY A 239 -11.03 -12.21 23.31
CA GLY A 239 -9.87 -12.93 23.82
C GLY A 239 -8.62 -12.88 22.94
N LEU A 240 -8.72 -12.37 21.70
CA LEU A 240 -7.54 -12.10 20.88
C LEU A 240 -6.76 -10.90 21.44
N THR A 241 -5.42 -10.97 21.50
CA THR A 241 -4.59 -9.78 21.72
C THR A 241 -4.57 -8.86 20.50
N PHE A 242 -4.09 -7.63 20.62
CA PHE A 242 -3.89 -6.72 19.47
C PHE A 242 -3.02 -7.37 18.39
N ARG A 243 -1.89 -8.02 18.73
CA ARG A 243 -1.09 -8.79 17.76
C ARG A 243 -1.86 -9.91 17.08
N GLN A 244 -2.70 -10.64 17.83
CA GLN A 244 -3.50 -11.72 17.25
C GLN A 244 -4.60 -11.19 16.33
N ALA A 245 -5.23 -10.05 16.68
CA ALA A 245 -6.18 -9.35 15.82
C ALA A 245 -5.51 -8.86 14.52
N PHE A 246 -4.31 -8.26 14.62
CA PHE A 246 -3.49 -7.90 13.46
C PHE A 246 -3.19 -9.12 12.57
N ILE A 247 -2.69 -10.21 13.14
CA ILE A 247 -2.35 -11.43 12.37
C ILE A 247 -3.60 -12.03 11.71
N ALA A 248 -4.74 -12.07 12.40
CA ALA A 248 -6.01 -12.54 11.84
C ALA A 248 -6.66 -11.56 10.85
N GLY A 249 -6.15 -10.32 10.74
CA GLY A 249 -6.70 -9.29 9.86
C GLY A 249 -8.06 -8.76 10.29
N VAL A 250 -8.35 -8.78 11.59
CA VAL A 250 -9.60 -8.25 12.18
C VAL A 250 -9.34 -6.96 12.94
N ARG A 251 -10.31 -6.04 12.92
CA ARG A 251 -10.27 -4.77 13.65
C ARG A 251 -10.22 -5.01 15.17
N PRO A 252 -9.23 -4.48 15.93
CA PRO A 252 -9.10 -4.72 17.37
C PRO A 252 -10.02 -3.82 18.22
N ASP A 253 -10.48 -2.69 17.67
CA ASP A 253 -11.27 -1.64 18.32
C ASP A 253 -12.75 -2.00 18.50
N ARG A 254 -13.27 -2.87 17.62
CA ARG A 254 -14.67 -3.33 17.62
C ARG A 254 -14.73 -4.84 17.43
N ARG A 255 -15.80 -5.48 17.93
CA ARG A 255 -16.00 -6.92 17.77
C ARG A 255 -16.27 -7.25 16.29
N GLN A 256 -15.24 -7.76 15.61
CA GLN A 256 -15.27 -8.27 14.24
C GLN A 256 -14.76 -9.72 14.25
N PRO A 257 -15.64 -10.73 14.42
CA PRO A 257 -15.20 -12.12 14.43
C PRO A 257 -14.62 -12.53 13.08
N PHE A 258 -13.54 -13.32 13.10
CA PHE A 258 -13.05 -13.98 11.91
C PHE A 258 -14.05 -15.08 11.49
N HIS A 259 -14.59 -14.98 10.28
CA HIS A 259 -15.63 -15.89 9.80
C HIS A 259 -15.03 -17.07 9.04
N THR A 260 -15.26 -18.28 9.55
CA THR A 260 -15.15 -19.52 8.77
C THR A 260 -16.54 -20.07 8.46
N ARG A 261 -16.66 -20.74 7.31
CA ARG A 261 -17.90 -21.38 6.83
C ARG A 261 -17.57 -22.73 6.17
N PRO A 262 -18.49 -23.72 6.15
CA PRO A 262 -18.28 -24.93 5.35
C PRO A 262 -18.16 -24.59 3.86
N PRO A 263 -17.36 -25.35 3.08
CA PRO A 263 -17.38 -25.26 1.62
C PRO A 263 -18.75 -25.71 1.07
N GLY A 264 -19.17 -25.10 -0.03
CA GLY A 264 -20.48 -25.38 -0.64
C GLY A 264 -20.66 -26.84 -1.09
N GLY A 265 -21.89 -27.33 -0.93
CA GLY A 265 -22.27 -28.73 -1.18
C GLY A 265 -21.91 -29.67 -0.03
N ASN A 266 -21.97 -30.99 -0.26
CA ASN A 266 -21.63 -32.01 0.74
C ASN A 266 -20.10 -32.21 0.89
N ARG A 267 -19.32 -31.11 0.88
CA ARG A 267 -17.85 -31.15 0.96
C ARG A 267 -17.38 -30.93 2.40
N ARG A 268 -16.32 -31.62 2.79
CA ARG A 268 -15.62 -31.39 4.07
C ARG A 268 -14.50 -30.36 3.86
N GLY A 269 -14.26 -29.50 4.85
CA GLY A 269 -13.21 -28.49 4.81
C GLY A 269 -13.65 -27.14 5.41
N LEU A 270 -12.99 -26.06 5.00
CA LEU A 270 -13.24 -24.69 5.44
C LEU A 270 -13.21 -23.72 4.26
N CYS A 271 -14.05 -22.71 4.29
CA CYS A 271 -13.85 -21.46 3.57
C CYS A 271 -13.77 -20.30 4.57
N TRP A 272 -13.05 -19.25 4.21
CA TRP A 272 -12.92 -18.00 4.96
C TRP A 272 -12.75 -16.84 3.97
N ASP A 273 -12.87 -15.62 4.47
CA ASP A 273 -12.58 -14.43 3.69
C ASP A 273 -11.07 -14.15 3.81
N GLU A 274 -10.34 -14.33 2.71
CA GLU A 274 -8.88 -14.22 2.71
C GLU A 274 -8.45 -12.76 2.88
N ILE A 275 -7.81 -12.45 4.00
CA ILE A 275 -7.13 -11.17 4.19
C ILE A 275 -5.80 -11.19 3.42
N PRO A 276 -5.56 -10.23 2.51
CA PRO A 276 -4.30 -10.18 1.76
C PRO A 276 -3.07 -9.99 2.65
N GLY A 277 -1.91 -10.49 2.22
CA GLY A 277 -0.69 -10.43 3.02
C GLY A 277 -0.73 -11.31 4.27
N ARG A 278 -1.56 -12.36 4.25
CA ARG A 278 -1.63 -13.42 5.28
C ARG A 278 -1.51 -14.80 4.63
N ARG A 279 -0.93 -15.74 5.34
CA ARG A 279 -0.94 -17.17 5.00
C ARG A 279 -1.78 -17.95 5.98
N TYR A 280 -2.36 -19.07 5.53
CA TYR A 280 -3.31 -19.85 6.30
C TYR A 280 -2.89 -21.30 6.35
N ASP A 281 -2.65 -21.82 7.55
CA ASP A 281 -2.49 -23.25 7.78
C ASP A 281 -3.82 -23.84 8.25
N VAL A 282 -4.17 -25.02 7.73
CA VAL A 282 -5.33 -25.79 8.19
C VAL A 282 -4.85 -27.01 8.94
N TYR A 283 -5.31 -27.14 10.19
CA TYR A 283 -5.11 -28.30 11.04
C TYR A 283 -6.44 -29.00 11.33
N TRP A 284 -6.39 -30.25 11.78
CA TRP A 284 -7.57 -31.02 12.21
C TRP A 284 -7.29 -31.91 13.41
N ALA A 285 -8.34 -32.16 14.19
CA ALA A 285 -8.38 -33.09 15.31
C ALA A 285 -9.72 -33.83 15.32
N GLN A 286 -9.76 -35.07 15.84
CA GLN A 286 -11.03 -35.80 15.98
C GLN A 286 -11.89 -35.19 17.11
N ASN A 287 -11.27 -34.84 18.24
CA ASN A 287 -11.89 -34.15 19.36
C ASN A 287 -11.15 -32.85 19.69
N LEU A 288 -11.83 -31.88 20.32
CA LEU A 288 -11.22 -30.61 20.76
C LEU A 288 -10.09 -30.78 21.80
N THR A 289 -10.05 -31.92 22.47
CA THR A 289 -9.02 -32.30 23.45
C THR A 289 -7.76 -32.89 22.80
N ASP A 290 -7.83 -33.28 21.53
CA ASP A 290 -6.73 -33.97 20.86
C ASP A 290 -5.74 -32.96 20.25
N SER A 291 -4.51 -33.41 20.03
CA SER A 291 -3.51 -32.62 19.31
C SER A 291 -3.93 -32.41 17.86
N PHE A 292 -4.04 -31.15 17.45
CA PHE A 292 -4.33 -30.76 16.07
C PHE A 292 -3.15 -31.07 15.14
N VAL A 293 -3.38 -31.95 14.17
CA VAL A 293 -2.41 -32.34 13.13
C VAL A 293 -2.49 -31.37 11.95
N LEU A 294 -1.36 -30.98 11.37
CA LEU A 294 -1.33 -30.12 10.18
C LEU A 294 -1.84 -30.90 8.95
N LEU A 295 -2.74 -30.30 8.18
CA LEU A 295 -3.28 -30.88 6.95
C LEU A 295 -2.70 -30.25 5.69
N SER A 296 -2.59 -28.92 5.71
CA SER A 296 -2.11 -28.13 4.59
C SER A 296 -1.59 -26.80 5.13
N ASN A 297 -0.46 -26.36 4.60
CA ASN A 297 0.17 -25.08 4.88
C ASN A 297 -0.06 -24.11 3.71
N ASP A 298 0.01 -22.81 4.01
CA ASP A 298 -0.06 -21.73 3.01
C ASP A 298 -1.24 -21.85 2.02
N VAL A 299 -2.43 -22.22 2.51
CA VAL A 299 -3.62 -22.45 1.68
C VAL A 299 -4.08 -21.15 1.01
N PRO A 300 -4.13 -21.07 -0.33
CA PRO A 300 -4.52 -19.87 -1.06
C PRO A 300 -6.04 -19.78 -1.29
N GLY A 301 -6.52 -18.60 -1.65
CA GLY A 301 -7.88 -18.40 -2.19
C GLY A 301 -9.01 -18.51 -1.18
N GLY A 302 -8.70 -18.50 0.12
CA GLY A 302 -9.71 -18.58 1.19
C GLY A 302 -10.46 -19.91 1.30
N VAL A 303 -10.00 -21.00 0.67
CA VAL A 303 -10.73 -22.29 0.61
C VAL A 303 -9.81 -23.49 0.80
N PHE A 304 -10.17 -24.37 1.72
CA PHE A 304 -9.59 -25.70 1.91
C PHE A 304 -10.67 -26.79 1.77
N ILE A 305 -10.40 -27.80 0.94
CA ILE A 305 -11.25 -28.99 0.80
C ILE A 305 -10.50 -30.21 1.35
N ASP A 306 -11.10 -30.90 2.32
CA ASP A 306 -10.53 -32.13 2.89
C ASP A 306 -10.91 -33.34 2.04
N THR A 307 -9.94 -33.85 1.27
CA THR A 307 -10.08 -35.06 0.45
C THR A 307 -9.56 -36.32 1.15
N ALA A 308 -8.81 -36.18 2.25
CA ALA A 308 -8.01 -37.26 2.83
C ALA A 308 -8.75 -38.07 3.90
N ARG A 309 -9.69 -37.47 4.63
CA ARG A 309 -10.39 -38.09 5.78
C ARG A 309 -11.80 -38.54 5.43
N GLN A 310 -11.97 -39.41 4.44
CA GLN A 310 -13.30 -39.94 4.10
C GLN A 310 -13.88 -40.84 5.21
N GLU A 311 -13.02 -41.65 5.84
CA GLU A 311 -13.39 -42.61 6.91
C GLU A 311 -13.92 -41.96 8.20
N HIS A 312 -13.60 -40.70 8.48
CA HIS A 312 -14.07 -40.01 9.69
C HIS A 312 -15.41 -39.33 9.44
N SER A 313 -16.46 -39.70 10.19
CA SER A 313 -17.79 -39.10 10.08
C SER A 313 -17.88 -37.66 10.62
N SER A 314 -16.98 -37.28 11.53
CA SER A 314 -16.93 -35.95 12.17
C SER A 314 -15.51 -35.59 12.65
N GLY A 315 -15.29 -34.32 12.98
CA GLY A 315 -14.06 -33.81 13.59
C GLY A 315 -14.05 -32.28 13.62
N TYR A 316 -12.93 -31.70 14.04
CA TYR A 316 -12.75 -30.26 14.21
C TYR A 316 -11.58 -29.75 13.37
N TYR A 317 -11.76 -28.61 12.70
CA TYR A 317 -10.68 -27.89 12.02
C TYR A 317 -10.20 -26.70 12.84
N LYS A 318 -8.91 -26.39 12.72
CA LYS A 318 -8.30 -25.17 13.25
C LYS A 318 -7.58 -24.46 12.11
N LEU A 319 -8.03 -23.24 11.81
CA LEU A 319 -7.33 -22.34 10.91
C LEU A 319 -6.30 -21.53 11.70
N LYS A 320 -5.09 -21.38 11.18
CA LYS A 320 -4.06 -20.52 11.74
C LYS A 320 -3.64 -19.50 10.69
N ALA A 321 -4.06 -18.25 10.87
CA ALA A 321 -3.50 -17.14 10.13
C ALA A 321 -2.05 -16.89 10.58
N ARG A 322 -1.19 -16.55 9.63
CA ARG A 322 0.19 -16.09 9.82
C ARG A 322 0.44 -14.87 8.97
N VAL A 323 1.41 -14.08 9.41
CA VAL A 323 2.07 -13.05 8.59
C VAL A 323 3.40 -13.58 8.12
N ASP A 324 3.88 -13.10 6.97
CA ASP A 324 5.24 -13.41 6.51
C ASP A 324 6.22 -12.73 7.47
N SER A 325 6.97 -13.54 8.21
CA SER A 325 8.09 -13.11 9.05
C SER A 325 9.31 -12.87 8.18
N ARG A 326 10.13 -11.87 8.55
CA ARG A 326 11.53 -11.81 8.12
C ARG A 326 12.31 -13.03 8.60
#